data_AF-C4MAK4-F1
#
_entry.id   AF-C4MAK4-F1
#
_cell.length_a   1.000
_cell.length_b   1.000
_cell.length_c   1.000
_cell.angle_alpha   90.00
_cell.angle_beta   90.00
_cell.angle_gamma   90.00
#
_symmetry.space_group_name_H-M   'P 1'
#
loop_
_entity.id
_entity.type
_entity.pdbx_description
1 polymer ?
#
loop_
_entity_poly.entity_id
_entity_poly.type
_entity_poly.pdbx_seq_one_letter_code
_entity_poly.pdbx_strand_id
1 'polypeptide(L)'
;MVTTLKSIIHSFLFYIYIQCTNAFVESINTPCITQVEAISDSMLLSKSMEKFSSHITKEYCYSELPNRKSEIYGINISDDCYVYSKQRYIHLYNHTISRCGQCIEIIGPSLMPYKCMISGWFTYNGSDTNDNILNNIILVNDIVAKKLVSEKEESGFQIAMSYSSCNYVVLPSLIVIRSNSTTLTILVYNTNERLYSISNGVWSNVIDKDGYFYIDPPINGFYERLVVSSIERRTIVFNKITSQTGKVYHPISQFSKVKENKNCCFIPSKIIFSNTINYSALNVGFKYLVSSFTIIKNLFINDKIEVTQGVVSAQSILLLLNGKRNGIVIQYPTSIQVTKHFKETVIQINSSSLVVKAIYLAQLNLVSQNDSNHAHILLDLNENCKFFIEKTFSSQYNLRIGLNQTIKGFFNSLIIDFETNDSSIQITSAESIERNEKSMVGCAIDSFDCNYTECSVSNDRDCYQYCGSCMPGFHCTSSGFCEISTSIPSSSFSYVHFLVLFLILFVFI
;
A
#
# COMPACT_ATOMS: atom_id res chain seq x y z
N MET A 1 10.91 -28.42 -51.20
CA MET A 1 10.28 -29.00 -50.00
C MET A 1 11.25 -29.14 -48.82
N VAL A 2 12.52 -29.50 -49.05
CA VAL A 2 13.55 -29.59 -47.98
C VAL A 2 14.01 -28.23 -47.44
N THR A 3 14.10 -27.21 -48.30
CA THR A 3 14.46 -25.83 -47.93
C THR A 3 13.42 -25.13 -47.06
N THR A 4 12.14 -25.39 -47.29
CA THR A 4 11.02 -24.87 -46.49
C THR A 4 10.98 -25.46 -45.09
N LEU A 5 11.33 -26.74 -44.93
CA LEU A 5 11.37 -27.40 -43.62
C LEU A 5 12.53 -26.87 -42.76
N LYS A 6 13.72 -26.65 -43.36
CA LYS A 6 14.86 -26.03 -42.66
C LYS A 6 14.47 -24.65 -42.13
N SER A 7 13.87 -23.78 -42.96
CA SER A 7 13.45 -22.43 -42.53
C SER A 7 12.47 -22.43 -41.35
N ILE A 8 11.51 -23.37 -41.34
CA ILE A 8 10.51 -23.49 -40.25
C ILE A 8 11.18 -23.92 -38.94
N ILE A 9 12.08 -24.90 -39.00
CA ILE A 9 12.84 -25.36 -37.83
C ILE A 9 13.71 -24.23 -37.25
N HIS A 10 14.30 -23.38 -38.10
CA HIS A 10 15.09 -22.22 -37.66
C HIS A 10 14.23 -21.20 -36.90
N SER A 11 13.09 -20.80 -37.47
CA SER A 11 12.18 -19.87 -36.82
C SER A 11 11.68 -20.42 -35.47
N PHE A 12 11.45 -21.73 -35.39
CA PHE A 12 11.01 -22.39 -34.16
C PHE A 12 12.10 -22.45 -33.08
N LEU A 13 13.35 -22.82 -33.44
CA LEU A 13 14.47 -22.84 -32.51
C LEU A 13 14.86 -21.44 -32.03
N PHE A 14 14.81 -20.44 -32.91
CA PHE A 14 15.03 -19.04 -32.56
C PHE A 14 13.93 -18.50 -31.65
N TYR A 15 12.67 -18.88 -31.90
CA TYR A 15 11.55 -18.57 -31.02
C TYR A 15 11.71 -19.21 -29.64
N ILE A 16 12.10 -20.49 -29.56
CA ILE A 16 12.40 -21.17 -28.28
C ILE A 16 13.54 -20.47 -27.57
N TYR A 17 14.62 -20.10 -28.27
CA TYR A 17 15.73 -19.36 -27.68
C TYR A 17 15.27 -18.03 -27.05
N ILE A 18 14.47 -17.24 -27.79
CA ILE A 18 13.88 -16.00 -27.27
C ILE A 18 12.99 -16.26 -26.05
N GLN A 19 12.16 -17.31 -26.09
CA GLN A 19 11.29 -17.66 -24.97
C GLN A 19 12.10 -18.14 -23.75
N CYS A 20 13.18 -18.90 -23.93
CA CYS A 20 14.08 -19.32 -22.87
C CYS A 20 14.87 -18.15 -22.26
N THR A 21 15.31 -17.18 -23.08
CA THR A 21 15.95 -15.96 -22.56
C THR A 21 14.97 -15.04 -21.84
N ASN A 22 13.71 -15.00 -22.30
CA ASN A 22 12.64 -14.23 -21.64
C ASN A 22 12.07 -14.94 -20.39
N ALA A 23 12.32 -16.24 -20.21
CA ALA A 23 11.88 -17.00 -19.04
C ALA A 23 12.64 -16.64 -17.76
N PHE A 24 13.76 -15.90 -17.86
CA PHE A 24 14.55 -15.41 -16.73
C PHE A 24 14.29 -13.94 -16.40
N VAL A 25 13.03 -13.49 -16.49
CA VAL A 25 12.64 -12.23 -15.83
C VAL A 25 12.51 -12.53 -14.34
N GLU A 26 13.56 -12.19 -13.59
CA GLU A 26 13.60 -12.25 -12.13
C GLU A 26 12.38 -11.52 -11.56
N SER A 27 11.54 -12.23 -10.80
CA SER A 27 10.43 -11.61 -10.10
C SER A 27 10.97 -10.90 -8.86
N ILE A 28 10.63 -9.63 -8.69
CA ILE A 28 11.06 -8.88 -7.50
C ILE A 28 10.07 -9.09 -6.36
N ASN A 29 10.60 -9.17 -5.14
CA ASN A 29 9.77 -9.17 -3.95
C ASN A 29 9.30 -7.74 -3.62
N THR A 30 8.02 -7.62 -3.30
CA THR A 30 7.37 -6.36 -2.93
C THR A 30 6.60 -6.59 -1.63
N PRO A 31 7.08 -6.08 -0.48
CA PRO A 31 6.43 -6.31 0.80
C PRO A 31 5.03 -5.69 0.80
N CYS A 32 4.08 -6.37 1.44
CA CYS A 32 2.74 -5.86 1.61
C CYS A 32 2.59 -5.19 2.97
N ILE A 33 2.54 -3.86 2.99
CA ILE A 33 2.33 -3.09 4.21
C ILE A 33 0.84 -3.02 4.47
N THR A 34 0.37 -3.47 5.63
CA THR A 34 -1.08 -3.56 5.94
C THR A 34 -1.55 -2.58 7.01
N GLN A 35 -0.60 -1.94 7.70
CA GLN A 35 -0.85 -0.97 8.78
C GLN A 35 -0.73 0.45 8.24
N VAL A 36 -1.47 0.76 7.18
CA VAL A 36 -1.46 2.08 6.56
C VAL A 36 -2.86 2.67 6.54
N GLU A 37 -2.97 3.96 6.84
CA GLU A 37 -4.19 4.76 6.72
C GLU A 37 -4.03 5.73 5.55
N ALA A 38 -5.03 5.76 4.69
CA ALA A 38 -5.16 6.78 3.65
C ALA A 38 -6.14 7.85 4.10
N ILE A 39 -5.75 9.12 3.90
CA ILE A 39 -6.60 10.28 4.16
C ILE A 39 -6.71 11.10 2.87
N SER A 40 -7.93 11.40 2.46
CA SER A 40 -8.17 12.24 1.28
C SER A 40 -8.13 13.73 1.59
N ASP A 41 -7.93 14.57 0.57
CA ASP A 41 -7.99 16.03 0.73
C ASP A 41 -9.32 16.50 1.33
N SER A 42 -10.45 15.93 0.90
CA SER A 42 -11.75 16.27 1.48
C SER A 42 -11.92 15.79 2.93
N MET A 43 -11.31 14.66 3.30
CA MET A 43 -11.28 14.17 4.69
C MET A 43 -10.44 15.06 5.59
N LEU A 44 -9.30 15.57 5.11
CA LEU A 44 -8.49 16.53 5.86
C LEU A 44 -9.25 17.83 6.17
N LEU A 45 -10.23 18.21 5.36
CA LEU A 45 -11.05 19.39 5.57
C LEU A 45 -12.29 19.12 6.44
N SER A 46 -12.49 17.89 6.92
CA SER A 46 -13.61 17.55 7.78
C SER A 46 -13.44 18.17 9.18
N LYS A 47 -14.56 18.40 9.87
CA LYS A 47 -14.56 18.91 11.25
C LYS A 47 -13.81 17.99 12.21
N SER A 48 -13.85 16.68 11.98
CA SER A 48 -13.15 15.69 12.82
C SER A 48 -11.63 15.73 12.63
N MET A 49 -11.14 16.23 11.48
CA MET A 49 -9.72 16.29 11.13
C MET A 49 -9.14 17.72 11.14
N GLU A 50 -9.93 18.75 11.45
CA GLU A 50 -9.52 20.16 11.38
C GLU A 50 -8.22 20.43 12.17
N LYS A 51 -8.13 19.92 13.40
CA LYS A 51 -6.94 20.05 14.25
C LYS A 51 -5.71 19.35 13.66
N PHE A 52 -5.89 18.20 13.02
CA PHE A 52 -4.80 17.47 12.38
C PHE A 52 -4.32 18.22 11.13
N SER A 53 -5.27 18.63 10.29
CA SER A 53 -5.08 19.36 9.05
C SER A 53 -4.34 20.68 9.23
N SER A 54 -4.63 21.43 10.30
CA SER A 54 -3.97 22.71 10.59
C SER A 54 -2.47 22.60 10.86
N HIS A 55 -1.97 21.41 11.19
CA HIS A 55 -0.56 21.15 11.47
C HIS A 55 0.17 20.47 10.31
N ILE A 56 -0.52 20.15 9.21
CA ILE A 56 0.06 19.52 8.04
C ILE A 56 0.67 20.57 7.11
N THR A 57 1.91 20.34 6.67
CA THR A 57 2.51 21.06 5.55
C THR A 57 2.90 20.07 4.46
N LYS A 58 2.46 20.32 3.22
CA LYS A 58 2.83 19.50 2.05
C LYS A 58 4.04 20.12 1.34
N GLU A 59 5.03 19.28 1.04
CA GLU A 59 6.15 19.58 0.17
C GLU A 59 6.06 18.74 -1.10
N TYR A 60 6.52 19.32 -2.21
CA TYR A 60 6.25 18.83 -3.55
C TYR A 60 7.51 18.33 -4.23
N CYS A 61 7.48 17.10 -4.74
CA CYS A 61 8.48 16.61 -5.69
C CYS A 61 8.48 17.50 -6.94
N TYR A 62 9.65 17.64 -7.59
CA TYR A 62 9.80 18.40 -8.84
C TYR A 62 9.36 19.87 -8.75
N SER A 63 9.53 20.50 -7.59
CA SER A 63 9.12 21.90 -7.35
C SER A 63 9.84 22.91 -8.24
N GLU A 64 11.01 22.57 -8.78
CA GLU A 64 11.77 23.42 -9.72
C GLU A 64 11.22 23.40 -11.15
N LEU A 65 10.27 22.52 -11.48
CA LEU A 65 9.58 22.53 -12.78
C LEU A 65 8.40 23.50 -12.75
N PRO A 66 8.42 24.63 -13.51
CA PRO A 66 7.34 25.62 -13.48
C PRO A 66 5.98 25.03 -13.89
N ASN A 67 5.99 24.12 -14.87
CA ASN A 67 4.79 23.48 -15.42
C ASN A 67 4.59 22.06 -14.87
N ARG A 68 5.01 21.80 -13.62
CA ARG A 68 4.96 20.46 -12.99
C ARG A 68 3.62 19.74 -13.19
N LYS A 69 2.50 20.46 -13.00
CA LYS A 69 1.15 19.87 -13.07
C LYS A 69 0.79 19.35 -14.46
N SER A 70 1.33 19.91 -15.54
CA SER A 70 1.07 19.46 -16.91
C SER A 70 2.12 18.48 -17.42
N GLU A 71 3.38 18.66 -17.03
CA GLU A 71 4.53 17.88 -17.52
C GLU A 71 4.65 16.50 -16.84
N ILE A 72 4.37 16.43 -15.53
CA ILE A 72 4.46 15.18 -14.79
C ILE A 72 3.14 14.42 -14.97
N TYR A 73 3.19 13.31 -15.70
CA TYR A 73 2.00 12.57 -16.13
C TYR A 73 1.14 12.14 -14.94
N GLY A 74 1.73 11.57 -13.90
CA GLY A 74 1.02 11.15 -12.69
C GLY A 74 0.28 12.29 -11.99
N ILE A 75 0.86 13.49 -11.95
CA ILE A 75 0.20 14.67 -11.36
C ILE A 75 -0.93 15.17 -12.27
N ASN A 76 -0.69 15.19 -13.58
CA ASN A 76 -1.66 15.64 -14.58
C ASN A 76 -2.97 14.83 -14.51
N ILE A 77 -2.86 13.50 -14.39
CA ILE A 77 -4.03 12.62 -14.30
C ILE A 77 -4.58 12.45 -12.88
N SER A 78 -4.07 13.21 -11.90
CA SER A 78 -4.47 13.09 -10.49
C SER A 78 -4.26 11.67 -9.94
N ASP A 79 -3.09 11.09 -10.19
CA ASP A 79 -2.60 9.86 -9.57
C ASP A 79 -1.57 10.16 -8.47
N ASP A 80 -1.53 11.38 -7.95
CA ASP A 80 -0.56 11.80 -6.96
C ASP A 80 -0.93 11.36 -5.53
N CYS A 81 0.08 10.93 -4.78
CA CYS A 81 -0.01 10.67 -3.34
C CYS A 81 1.20 11.26 -2.59
N TYR A 82 1.01 11.50 -1.30
CA TYR A 82 1.99 12.10 -0.40
C TYR A 82 2.24 11.17 0.78
N VAL A 83 3.52 10.87 1.02
CA VAL A 83 3.96 10.03 2.13
C VAL A 83 4.42 10.89 3.32
N TYR A 84 4.60 10.30 4.50
CA TYR A 84 5.18 11.05 5.61
C TYR A 84 6.65 11.41 5.33
N SER A 85 7.14 12.54 5.85
CA SER A 85 8.48 13.06 5.59
C SER A 85 9.61 12.05 5.88
N LYS A 86 9.44 11.17 6.89
CA LYS A 86 10.40 10.09 7.19
C LYS A 86 10.52 9.05 6.07
N GLN A 87 9.51 8.94 5.21
CA GLN A 87 9.45 8.00 4.10
C GLN A 87 9.92 8.62 2.79
N ARG A 88 10.35 9.88 2.80
CA ARG A 88 10.78 10.60 1.59
C ARG A 88 11.90 9.89 0.83
N TYR A 89 12.71 9.10 1.53
CA TYR A 89 13.93 8.49 0.97
C TYR A 89 13.89 6.95 1.00
N ILE A 90 14.77 6.37 0.19
CA ILE A 90 15.23 4.99 0.32
C ILE A 90 16.72 5.05 0.69
N HIS A 91 17.13 4.27 1.69
CA HIS A 91 18.51 4.15 2.11
C HIS A 91 19.12 2.90 1.49
N LEU A 92 19.92 3.08 0.44
CA LEU A 92 20.51 2.01 -0.35
C LEU A 92 22.04 2.09 -0.27
N TYR A 93 22.67 1.07 0.30
CA TYR A 93 24.10 1.05 0.62
C TYR A 93 24.54 2.34 1.35
N ASN A 94 25.46 3.13 0.81
CA ASN A 94 25.91 4.41 1.37
C ASN A 94 25.19 5.63 0.76
N HIS A 95 24.07 5.41 0.07
CA HIS A 95 23.30 6.44 -0.62
C HIS A 95 21.90 6.61 -0.03
N THR A 96 21.42 7.85 -0.01
CA THR A 96 20.05 8.22 0.32
C THR A 96 19.39 8.78 -0.93
N ILE A 97 18.48 8.01 -1.52
CA ILE A 97 17.86 8.35 -2.81
C ILE A 97 16.42 8.81 -2.61
N SER A 98 15.99 9.76 -3.44
CA SER A 98 14.62 10.29 -3.41
C SER A 98 13.59 9.25 -3.88
N ARG A 99 12.42 9.20 -3.23
CA ARG A 99 11.24 8.44 -3.70
C ARG A 99 10.37 9.19 -4.72
N CYS A 100 10.72 10.42 -5.08
CA CYS A 100 9.93 11.19 -6.03
C CYS A 100 9.73 10.44 -7.35
N GLY A 101 8.47 10.27 -7.76
CA GLY A 101 8.12 9.55 -8.99
C GLY A 101 8.00 8.04 -8.84
N GLN A 102 8.28 7.47 -7.66
CA GLN A 102 8.01 6.07 -7.37
C GLN A 102 6.50 5.83 -7.32
N CYS A 103 6.03 4.74 -7.92
CA CYS A 103 4.66 4.29 -7.78
C CYS A 103 4.50 3.25 -6.67
N ILE A 104 3.35 3.32 -6.00
CA ILE A 104 2.88 2.32 -5.04
C ILE A 104 1.52 1.82 -5.48
N GLU A 105 1.29 0.52 -5.34
CA GLU A 105 -0.04 -0.09 -5.47
C GLU A 105 -0.69 -0.09 -4.09
N ILE A 106 -1.85 0.55 -3.98
CA ILE A 106 -2.66 0.67 -2.77
C ILE A 106 -3.98 -0.07 -2.97
N ILE A 107 -4.42 -0.79 -1.95
CA ILE A 107 -5.64 -1.60 -1.97
C ILE A 107 -6.43 -1.28 -0.71
N GLY A 108 -7.64 -0.77 -0.89
CA GLY A 108 -8.53 -0.40 0.21
C GLY A 108 -9.75 -1.33 0.35
N PRO A 109 -10.76 -0.89 1.13
CA PRO A 109 -12.02 -1.59 1.36
C PRO A 109 -12.76 -2.07 0.12
N SER A 110 -12.67 -1.35 -1.01
CA SER A 110 -13.29 -1.75 -2.30
C SER A 110 -12.68 -3.01 -2.90
N LEU A 111 -11.51 -3.42 -2.40
CA LEU A 111 -10.69 -4.54 -2.89
C LEU A 111 -10.16 -4.35 -4.32
N MET A 112 -10.33 -3.16 -4.90
CA MET A 112 -9.77 -2.80 -6.19
C MET A 112 -8.38 -2.18 -6.00
N PRO A 113 -7.33 -2.74 -6.61
CA PRO A 113 -6.01 -2.15 -6.54
C PRO A 113 -5.96 -0.84 -7.33
N TYR A 114 -5.28 0.15 -6.77
CA TYR A 114 -5.01 1.43 -7.39
C TYR A 114 -3.51 1.73 -7.37
N LYS A 115 -3.00 2.44 -8.36
CA LYS A 115 -1.59 2.86 -8.38
C LYS A 115 -1.52 4.38 -8.24
N CYS A 116 -0.76 4.86 -7.26
CA CYS A 116 -0.46 6.28 -7.11
C CYS A 116 1.04 6.50 -7.15
N MET A 117 1.44 7.69 -7.60
CA MET A 117 2.82 8.13 -7.67
C MET A 117 3.12 9.09 -6.52
N ILE A 118 4.21 8.82 -5.80
CA ILE A 118 4.73 9.68 -4.75
C ILE A 118 5.15 11.01 -5.38
N SER A 119 4.34 12.04 -5.14
CA SER A 119 4.46 13.38 -5.73
C SER A 119 4.93 14.43 -4.72
N GLY A 120 5.21 13.99 -3.50
CA GLY A 120 5.63 14.82 -2.40
C GLY A 120 5.57 14.06 -1.08
N TRP A 121 5.75 14.81 -0.01
CA TRP A 121 5.59 14.33 1.35
C TRP A 121 4.89 15.38 2.19
N PHE A 122 4.43 14.97 3.37
CA PHE A 122 3.89 15.89 4.36
C PHE A 122 4.69 15.85 5.66
N THR A 123 4.76 16.99 6.33
CA THR A 123 5.28 17.13 7.69
C THR A 123 4.11 17.48 8.62
N TYR A 124 4.27 17.13 9.90
CA TYR A 124 3.30 17.44 10.94
C TYR A 124 4.00 18.23 12.05
N ASN A 125 3.53 19.45 12.30
CA ASN A 125 4.15 20.37 13.26
C ASN A 125 3.43 20.39 14.63
N GLY A 126 2.51 19.45 14.88
CA GLY A 126 1.80 19.35 16.16
C GLY A 126 2.53 18.46 17.16
N SER A 127 2.32 18.69 18.46
CA SER A 127 2.86 17.85 19.55
C SER A 127 2.01 16.61 19.84
N ASP A 128 0.80 16.56 19.30
CA ASP A 128 -0.26 15.68 19.81
C ASP A 128 -0.28 14.29 19.15
N THR A 129 0.66 14.02 18.25
CA THR A 129 0.69 12.78 17.46
C THR A 129 2.11 12.25 17.35
N ASN A 130 2.27 10.94 17.54
CA ASN A 130 3.55 10.26 17.46
C ASN A 130 3.97 10.05 16.00
N ASP A 131 5.25 10.25 15.71
CA ASP A 131 5.87 9.93 14.42
C ASP A 131 5.58 8.51 13.92
N ASN A 132 5.47 7.52 14.82
CA ASN A 132 5.16 6.14 14.41
C ASN A 132 3.76 6.02 13.79
N ILE A 133 2.80 6.82 14.28
CA ILE A 133 1.45 6.91 13.73
C ILE A 133 1.50 7.62 12.38
N LEU A 134 2.21 8.75 12.31
CA LEU A 134 2.34 9.56 11.09
C LEU A 134 3.03 8.79 9.96
N ASN A 135 4.02 7.95 10.29
CA ASN A 135 4.72 7.09 9.32
C ASN A 135 3.76 6.12 8.60
N ASN A 136 2.63 5.80 9.24
CA ASN A 136 1.62 4.91 8.70
C ASN A 136 0.50 5.65 7.95
N ILE A 137 0.62 6.96 7.71
CA ILE A 137 -0.39 7.75 7.00
C ILE A 137 0.11 8.11 5.60
N ILE A 138 -0.75 7.93 4.61
CA ILE A 138 -0.57 8.50 3.27
C ILE A 138 -1.71 9.48 2.98
N LEU A 139 -1.39 10.56 2.28
CA LEU A 139 -2.40 11.47 1.75
C LEU A 139 -2.64 11.14 0.28
N VAL A 140 -3.91 11.01 -0.08
CA VAL A 140 -4.34 10.76 -1.46
C VAL A 140 -5.31 11.85 -1.89
N ASN A 141 -5.48 12.05 -3.19
CA ASN A 141 -6.55 12.93 -3.65
C ASN A 141 -7.92 12.22 -3.58
N ASP A 142 -8.99 13.01 -3.74
CA ASP A 142 -10.36 12.50 -3.65
C ASP A 142 -10.73 11.50 -4.77
N ILE A 143 -10.08 11.57 -5.94
CA ILE A 143 -10.34 10.65 -7.06
C ILE A 143 -9.81 9.26 -6.71
N VAL A 144 -8.61 9.20 -6.15
CA VAL A 144 -8.00 7.96 -5.64
C VAL A 144 -8.85 7.39 -4.51
N ALA A 145 -9.25 8.21 -3.54
CA ALA A 145 -10.08 7.77 -2.42
C ALA A 145 -11.39 7.12 -2.88
N LYS A 146 -12.11 7.73 -3.82
CA LYS A 146 -13.37 7.18 -4.40
C LYS A 146 -13.22 5.82 -5.08
N LYS A 147 -12.01 5.41 -5.48
CA LYS A 147 -11.75 4.09 -6.04
C LYS A 147 -11.45 3.05 -4.97
N LEU A 148 -10.98 3.48 -3.80
CA LEU A 148 -10.55 2.63 -2.69
C LEU A 148 -11.65 2.36 -1.67
N VAL A 149 -12.60 3.29 -1.51
CA VAL A 149 -13.74 3.16 -0.61
C VAL A 149 -15.04 3.35 -1.36
N SER A 150 -16.09 2.64 -0.94
CA SER A 150 -17.42 2.72 -1.57
C SER A 150 -18.18 4.00 -1.19
N GLU A 151 -17.83 4.67 -0.09
CA GLU A 151 -18.57 5.82 0.45
C GLU A 151 -17.66 6.94 0.97
N LYS A 152 -18.26 8.09 1.28
CA LYS A 152 -17.55 9.31 1.68
C LYS A 152 -17.28 9.26 3.18
N GLU A 153 -16.04 8.97 3.54
CA GLU A 153 -15.59 8.90 4.94
C GLU A 153 -15.17 10.27 5.49
N GLU A 154 -15.23 10.44 6.81
CA GLU A 154 -14.88 11.71 7.47
C GLU A 154 -13.45 11.75 8.05
N SER A 155 -12.83 10.59 8.29
CA SER A 155 -11.67 10.52 9.19
C SER A 155 -10.54 9.57 8.76
N GLY A 156 -10.49 9.17 7.48
CA GLY A 156 -9.47 8.27 6.94
C GLY A 156 -9.91 6.79 6.90
N PHE A 157 -9.17 5.97 6.14
CA PHE A 157 -9.49 4.57 5.95
C PHE A 157 -8.24 3.69 5.84
N GLN A 158 -8.31 2.46 6.35
CA GLN A 158 -7.22 1.51 6.26
C GLN A 158 -6.98 1.11 4.79
N ILE A 159 -5.71 0.97 4.41
CA ILE A 159 -5.27 0.40 3.15
C ILE A 159 -4.14 -0.60 3.37
N ALA A 160 -3.95 -1.47 2.40
CA ALA A 160 -2.68 -2.18 2.20
C ALA A 160 -1.92 -1.51 1.05
N MET A 161 -0.59 -1.53 1.10
CA MET A 161 0.23 -0.98 0.03
C MET A 161 1.49 -1.79 -0.25
N SER A 162 1.95 -1.77 -1.51
CA SER A 162 3.17 -2.42 -1.97
C SER A 162 3.84 -1.58 -3.06
N TYR A 163 5.14 -1.77 -3.29
CA TYR A 163 5.81 -1.18 -4.45
C TYR A 163 5.19 -1.70 -5.75
N SER A 164 5.06 -0.84 -6.76
CA SER A 164 4.71 -1.29 -8.11
C SER A 164 5.27 -0.35 -9.18
N SER A 165 5.57 -0.88 -10.36
CA SER A 165 5.91 -0.10 -11.55
C SER A 165 4.73 0.77 -11.97
N CYS A 166 5.00 2.02 -12.34
CA CYS A 166 3.96 2.91 -12.85
C CYS A 166 3.40 2.37 -14.18
N ASN A 167 2.08 2.39 -14.36
CA ASN A 167 1.44 1.91 -15.58
C ASN A 167 1.30 3.02 -16.65
N TYR A 168 2.26 3.93 -16.70
CA TYR A 168 2.23 5.07 -17.61
C TYR A 168 2.68 4.65 -19.01
N VAL A 169 1.87 4.97 -20.02
CA VAL A 169 2.19 4.72 -21.44
C VAL A 169 2.85 5.98 -22.05
N VAL A 170 3.73 6.63 -21.30
CA VAL A 170 4.48 7.82 -21.74
C VAL A 170 5.98 7.59 -21.65
N LEU A 171 6.74 8.09 -22.63
CA LEU A 171 8.20 7.97 -22.59
C LEU A 171 8.78 8.81 -21.44
N PRO A 172 9.83 8.32 -20.76
CA PRO A 172 10.57 9.12 -19.81
C PRO A 172 11.10 10.39 -20.45
N SER A 173 11.34 11.39 -19.62
CA SER A 173 11.84 12.69 -20.06
C SER A 173 13.06 13.07 -19.23
N LEU A 174 14.09 13.57 -19.89
CA LEU A 174 15.29 14.13 -19.28
C LEU A 174 15.32 15.62 -19.58
N ILE A 175 15.46 16.45 -18.56
CA ILE A 175 15.59 17.90 -18.70
C ILE A 175 16.81 18.40 -17.95
N VAL A 176 17.54 19.33 -18.58
CA VAL A 176 18.59 20.08 -17.91
C VAL A 176 17.96 21.24 -17.15
N ILE A 177 17.97 21.17 -15.83
CA ILE A 177 17.38 22.20 -14.95
C ILE A 177 18.34 23.37 -14.79
N ARG A 178 19.62 23.08 -14.54
CA ARG A 178 20.67 24.09 -14.35
C ARG A 178 21.96 23.61 -15.00
N SER A 179 22.72 24.54 -15.55
CA SER A 179 24.05 24.28 -16.07
C SER A 179 24.99 25.40 -15.64
N ASN A 180 26.13 25.02 -15.07
CA ASN A 180 27.26 25.91 -14.83
C ASN A 180 28.53 25.28 -15.44
N SER A 181 29.69 25.91 -15.24
CA SER A 181 30.96 25.47 -15.84
C SER A 181 31.47 24.11 -15.35
N THR A 182 31.00 23.64 -14.19
CA THR A 182 31.51 22.41 -13.55
C THR A 182 30.43 21.35 -13.36
N THR A 183 29.16 21.71 -13.51
CA THR A 183 28.04 20.84 -13.12
C THR A 183 26.81 21.10 -13.97
N LEU A 184 26.21 20.01 -14.40
CA LEU A 184 24.93 19.91 -15.08
C LEU A 184 23.95 19.23 -14.12
N THR A 185 22.90 19.93 -13.75
CA THR A 185 21.80 19.40 -12.93
C THR A 185 20.72 18.86 -13.86
N ILE A 186 20.54 17.54 -13.82
CA ILE A 186 19.60 16.82 -14.66
C ILE A 186 18.44 16.31 -13.82
N LEU A 187 17.23 16.48 -14.33
CA LEU A 187 16.04 15.81 -13.82
C LEU A 187 15.56 14.77 -14.83
N VAL A 188 15.27 13.56 -14.37
CA VAL A 188 14.61 12.52 -15.14
C VAL A 188 13.25 12.24 -14.51
N TYR A 189 12.19 12.28 -15.31
CA TYR A 189 10.80 12.15 -14.84
C TYR A 189 9.93 11.34 -15.82
N ASN A 190 8.69 11.06 -15.43
CA ASN A 190 7.77 10.16 -16.15
C ASN A 190 8.36 8.77 -16.40
N THR A 191 9.11 8.25 -15.42
CA THR A 191 9.68 6.91 -15.46
C THR A 191 8.68 5.90 -14.91
N ASN A 192 8.76 4.66 -15.37
CA ASN A 192 7.93 3.56 -14.85
C ASN A 192 8.61 2.76 -13.74
N GLU A 193 9.86 3.07 -13.41
CA GLU A 193 10.69 2.39 -12.39
C GLU A 193 11.40 3.43 -11.51
N ARG A 194 11.93 2.96 -10.38
CA ARG A 194 12.69 3.76 -9.41
C ARG A 194 14.11 4.04 -9.92
N LEU A 195 14.46 5.30 -10.06
CA LEU A 195 15.78 5.71 -10.56
C LEU A 195 16.88 5.45 -9.54
N TYR A 196 18.07 5.09 -10.04
CA TYR A 196 19.24 4.87 -9.20
C TYR A 196 20.45 5.67 -9.70
N SER A 197 20.87 5.49 -10.95
CA SER A 197 22.11 6.09 -11.45
C SER A 197 22.02 6.59 -12.89
N ILE A 198 22.93 7.49 -13.24
CA ILE A 198 23.17 7.94 -14.61
C ILE A 198 24.65 7.77 -14.94
N SER A 199 24.95 7.30 -16.16
CA SER A 199 26.31 7.04 -16.61
C SER A 199 26.49 7.37 -18.09
N ASN A 200 27.71 7.64 -18.52
CA ASN A 200 28.05 7.73 -19.95
C ASN A 200 28.89 6.52 -20.43
N GLY A 201 29.05 5.50 -19.59
CA GLY A 201 29.91 4.34 -19.81
C GLY A 201 31.35 4.49 -19.30
N VAL A 202 31.79 5.70 -18.94
CA VAL A 202 33.11 5.98 -18.35
C VAL A 202 32.98 6.29 -16.86
N TRP A 203 32.00 7.11 -16.50
CA TRP A 203 31.65 7.43 -15.12
C TRP A 203 30.19 7.09 -14.82
N SER A 204 29.85 7.01 -13.54
CA SER A 204 28.49 6.81 -13.04
C SER A 204 28.25 7.70 -11.83
N ASN A 205 27.10 8.35 -11.77
CA ASN A 205 26.64 9.16 -10.66
C ASN A 205 25.29 8.64 -10.15
N VAL A 206 25.13 8.53 -8.83
CA VAL A 206 23.87 8.11 -8.18
C VAL A 206 22.96 9.32 -8.02
N ILE A 207 21.64 9.11 -8.09
CA ILE A 207 20.64 10.14 -7.86
C ILE A 207 20.76 10.66 -6.42
N ASP A 208 20.68 11.98 -6.23
CA ASP A 208 20.77 12.59 -4.91
C ASP A 208 19.38 12.61 -4.22
N LYS A 209 19.37 12.96 -2.94
CA LYS A 209 18.18 13.07 -2.07
C LYS A 209 17.15 14.07 -2.58
N ASP A 210 17.56 15.06 -3.36
CA ASP A 210 16.67 16.03 -3.98
C ASP A 210 16.00 15.51 -5.27
N GLY A 211 16.39 14.32 -5.75
CA GLY A 211 15.85 13.70 -6.96
C GLY A 211 16.51 14.16 -8.25
N TYR A 212 17.64 14.85 -8.18
CA TYR A 212 18.42 15.25 -9.35
C TYR A 212 19.69 14.42 -9.51
N PHE A 213 20.20 14.40 -10.74
CA PHE A 213 21.55 13.96 -11.02
C PHE A 213 22.47 15.16 -11.19
N TYR A 214 23.64 15.09 -10.56
CA TYR A 214 24.71 16.07 -10.72
C TYR A 214 25.84 15.40 -11.49
N ILE A 215 26.06 15.87 -12.71
CA ILE A 215 27.12 15.34 -13.60
C ILE A 215 27.95 16.49 -14.14
N ASP A 216 29.15 16.21 -14.65
CA ASP A 216 29.95 17.26 -15.29
C ASP A 216 29.28 17.74 -16.60
N PRO A 217 29.61 18.92 -17.14
CA PRO A 217 29.20 19.30 -18.49
C PRO A 217 29.99 18.50 -19.56
N PRO A 218 29.39 18.21 -20.72
CA PRO A 218 30.09 17.52 -21.80
C PRO A 218 31.21 18.37 -22.40
N ILE A 219 32.42 17.81 -22.48
CA ILE A 219 33.61 18.48 -23.05
C ILE A 219 33.38 18.87 -24.53
N ASN A 220 32.73 17.99 -25.31
CA ASN A 220 32.48 18.20 -26.74
C ASN A 220 31.12 18.88 -27.03
N GLY A 221 30.58 19.62 -26.05
CA GLY A 221 29.28 20.31 -26.15
C GLY A 221 28.05 19.41 -26.05
N PHE A 222 28.19 18.09 -26.22
CA PHE A 222 27.13 17.13 -25.97
C PHE A 222 27.64 15.76 -25.49
N TYR A 223 26.78 15.04 -24.78
CA TYR A 223 26.92 13.61 -24.51
C TYR A 223 26.32 12.81 -25.65
N GLU A 224 27.11 11.94 -26.29
CA GLU A 224 26.60 11.01 -27.29
C GLU A 224 25.53 10.09 -26.70
N ARG A 225 25.81 9.58 -25.49
CA ARG A 225 24.99 8.60 -24.79
C ARG A 225 25.02 8.86 -23.28
N LEU A 226 23.84 8.98 -22.68
CA LEU A 226 23.63 8.88 -21.24
C LEU A 226 22.69 7.69 -20.96
N VAL A 227 23.14 6.78 -20.10
CA VAL A 227 22.40 5.60 -19.66
C VAL A 227 21.89 5.87 -18.26
N VAL A 228 20.57 5.87 -18.10
CA VAL A 228 19.90 5.96 -16.81
C VAL A 228 19.50 4.55 -16.37
N SER A 229 19.81 4.19 -15.13
CA SER A 229 19.56 2.87 -14.55
C SER A 229 18.57 2.95 -13.40
N SER A 230 17.70 1.95 -13.29
CA SER A 230 16.79 1.76 -12.17
C SER A 230 17.41 0.90 -11.06
N ILE A 231 16.81 0.90 -9.86
CA ILE A 231 17.20 0.01 -8.75
C ILE A 231 17.10 -1.47 -9.19
N GLU A 232 16.13 -1.78 -10.04
CA GLU A 232 15.85 -3.09 -10.66
C GLU A 232 16.79 -3.42 -11.83
N ARG A 233 17.88 -2.65 -11.99
CA ARG A 233 18.92 -2.84 -13.02
C ARG A 233 18.40 -2.78 -14.45
N ARG A 234 17.27 -2.10 -14.65
CA ARG A 234 16.77 -1.77 -15.98
C ARG A 234 17.45 -0.50 -16.44
N THR A 235 17.68 -0.37 -17.73
CA THR A 235 18.35 0.81 -18.30
C THR A 235 17.55 1.40 -19.44
N ILE A 236 17.64 2.72 -19.58
CA ILE A 236 17.18 3.47 -20.74
C ILE A 236 18.30 4.40 -21.21
N VAL A 237 18.26 4.75 -22.48
CA VAL A 237 19.33 5.52 -23.13
C VAL A 237 18.79 6.82 -23.70
N PHE A 238 19.44 7.92 -23.31
CA PHE A 238 19.25 9.26 -23.85
C PHE A 238 20.44 9.62 -24.73
N ASN A 239 20.18 10.19 -25.90
CA ASN A 239 21.22 10.49 -26.89
C ASN A 239 21.31 12.01 -27.14
N LYS A 240 22.52 12.48 -27.48
CA LYS A 240 22.79 13.87 -27.91
C LYS A 240 22.35 14.93 -26.89
N ILE A 241 22.69 14.73 -25.63
CA ILE A 241 22.31 15.62 -24.52
C ILE A 241 23.30 16.77 -24.45
N THR A 242 22.80 18.01 -24.44
CA THR A 242 23.61 19.24 -24.41
C THR A 242 23.45 19.95 -23.06
N SER A 243 24.32 20.90 -22.75
CA SER A 243 24.21 21.73 -21.53
C SER A 243 23.08 22.77 -21.54
N GLN A 244 22.22 22.78 -22.58
CA GLN A 244 21.17 23.79 -22.72
C GLN A 244 20.05 23.60 -21.68
N THR A 245 19.94 24.55 -20.75
CA THR A 245 18.87 24.61 -19.76
C THR A 245 17.48 24.66 -20.41
N GLY A 246 16.54 23.92 -19.83
CA GLY A 246 15.14 23.86 -20.25
C GLY A 246 14.86 22.93 -21.44
N LYS A 247 15.90 22.40 -22.09
CA LYS A 247 15.71 21.46 -23.20
C LYS A 247 15.32 20.07 -22.67
N VAL A 248 14.25 19.52 -23.21
CA VAL A 248 13.72 18.19 -22.89
C VAL A 248 14.20 17.18 -23.93
N TYR A 249 14.57 16.00 -23.45
CA TYR A 249 15.03 14.86 -24.23
C TYR A 249 14.20 13.63 -23.90
N HIS A 250 13.94 12.80 -24.91
CA HIS A 250 13.20 11.56 -24.76
C HIS A 250 14.05 10.38 -25.23
N PRO A 251 14.00 9.24 -24.53
CA PRO A 251 14.60 8.00 -25.01
C PRO A 251 13.69 7.37 -26.07
N ILE A 252 14.19 6.33 -26.74
CA ILE A 252 13.40 5.58 -27.74
C ILE A 252 12.46 4.56 -27.04
N SER A 253 12.70 4.25 -25.76
CA SER A 253 11.96 3.25 -24.99
C SER A 253 11.78 3.64 -23.53
N GLN A 254 10.84 2.96 -22.86
CA GLN A 254 10.70 2.96 -21.41
C GLN A 254 11.59 1.88 -20.77
N PHE A 255 11.66 1.83 -19.44
CA PHE A 255 12.23 0.67 -18.76
C PHE A 255 11.34 -0.55 -19.01
N SER A 256 11.96 -1.72 -19.23
CA SER A 256 11.21 -2.97 -19.31
C SER A 256 10.47 -3.23 -17.99
N LYS A 257 9.18 -3.56 -18.07
CA LYS A 257 8.36 -3.87 -16.88
C LYS A 257 8.95 -5.02 -16.08
N VAL A 258 8.97 -4.86 -14.76
CA VAL A 258 9.41 -5.91 -13.84
C VAL A 258 8.24 -6.80 -13.46
N LYS A 259 8.51 -8.10 -13.25
CA LYS A 259 7.51 -9.03 -12.73
C LYS A 259 7.46 -8.91 -11.20
N GLU A 260 6.33 -8.44 -10.68
CA GLU A 260 6.12 -8.27 -9.23
C GLU A 260 5.50 -9.54 -8.63
N ASN A 261 5.94 -9.95 -7.43
CA ASN A 261 5.26 -11.01 -6.68
C ASN A 261 4.01 -10.45 -5.99
N LYS A 262 2.86 -10.48 -6.69
CA LYS A 262 1.61 -9.86 -6.25
C LYS A 262 0.81 -10.71 -5.26
N ASN A 263 1.17 -10.65 -3.98
CA ASN A 263 0.38 -11.23 -2.89
C ASN A 263 -0.28 -10.20 -1.96
N CYS A 264 -0.11 -8.90 -2.23
CA CYS A 264 -0.69 -7.87 -1.36
C CYS A 264 -2.20 -7.78 -1.51
N CYS A 265 -2.92 -7.77 -0.39
CA CYS A 265 -4.37 -7.60 -0.34
C CYS A 265 -4.77 -6.79 0.90
N PHE A 266 -5.93 -6.14 0.80
CA PHE A 266 -6.53 -5.46 1.94
C PHE A 266 -7.06 -6.50 2.95
N ILE A 267 -6.64 -6.38 4.21
CA ILE A 267 -7.17 -7.15 5.34
C ILE A 267 -7.57 -6.13 6.43
N PRO A 268 -8.87 -5.98 6.72
CA PRO A 268 -9.34 -5.08 7.77
C PRO A 268 -8.77 -5.50 9.14
N SER A 269 -8.63 -4.53 10.04
CA SER A 269 -8.25 -4.81 11.43
C SER A 269 -9.20 -5.84 12.05
N LYS A 270 -8.64 -6.92 12.58
CA LYS A 270 -9.41 -7.97 13.24
C LYS A 270 -9.75 -7.63 14.69
N ILE A 271 -8.99 -6.74 15.32
CA ILE A 271 -9.14 -6.42 16.73
C ILE A 271 -10.12 -5.26 16.85
N ILE A 272 -11.27 -5.54 17.45
CA ILE A 272 -12.29 -4.53 17.77
C ILE A 272 -11.95 -3.89 19.12
N PHE A 273 -11.61 -4.70 20.12
CA PHE A 273 -11.13 -4.23 21.42
C PHE A 273 -10.31 -5.32 22.11
N SER A 274 -9.18 -4.93 22.71
CA SER A 274 -8.36 -5.81 23.55
C SER A 274 -7.74 -5.01 24.68
N ASN A 275 -7.70 -5.60 25.87
CA ASN A 275 -6.99 -5.04 27.04
C ASN A 275 -5.46 -5.07 26.89
N THR A 276 -4.92 -5.78 25.89
CA THR A 276 -3.49 -5.85 25.60
C THR A 276 -3.00 -4.72 24.67
N ILE A 277 -3.92 -4.00 24.04
CA ILE A 277 -3.60 -2.96 23.06
C ILE A 277 -4.05 -1.62 23.60
N ASN A 278 -3.21 -0.60 23.41
CA ASN A 278 -3.59 0.77 23.71
C ASN A 278 -4.59 1.28 22.65
N TYR A 279 -5.88 0.99 22.87
CA TYR A 279 -6.96 1.32 21.95
C TYR A 279 -7.04 2.81 21.63
N SER A 280 -6.71 3.66 22.61
CA SER A 280 -6.72 5.12 22.46
C SER A 280 -5.60 5.63 21.56
N ALA A 281 -4.53 4.85 21.37
CA ALA A 281 -3.39 5.19 20.50
C ALA A 281 -3.51 4.63 19.08
N LEU A 282 -4.57 3.87 18.75
CA LEU A 282 -4.81 3.40 17.39
C LEU A 282 -5.23 4.57 16.50
N ASN A 283 -4.73 4.57 15.25
CA ASN A 283 -5.17 5.55 14.26
C ASN A 283 -6.65 5.37 13.94
N VAL A 284 -7.30 6.45 13.47
CA VAL A 284 -8.76 6.49 13.31
C VAL A 284 -9.24 5.45 12.29
N GLY A 285 -8.53 5.29 11.16
CA GLY A 285 -8.85 4.29 10.14
C GLY A 285 -8.79 2.81 10.61
N PHE A 286 -8.25 2.54 11.80
CA PHE A 286 -8.18 1.20 12.41
C PHE A 286 -9.10 1.01 13.62
N LYS A 287 -9.73 2.10 14.10
CA LYS A 287 -10.44 2.12 15.37
C LYS A 287 -11.92 1.85 15.14
N TYR A 288 -12.42 0.75 15.68
CA TYR A 288 -13.86 0.48 15.71
C TYR A 288 -14.58 1.46 16.67
N LEU A 289 -15.75 1.93 16.29
CA LEU A 289 -16.65 2.63 17.19
C LEU A 289 -17.58 1.60 17.82
N VAL A 290 -17.66 1.58 19.15
CA VAL A 290 -18.56 0.69 19.87
C VAL A 290 -19.54 1.57 20.64
N SER A 291 -20.82 1.39 20.34
CA SER A 291 -21.89 2.26 20.84
C SER A 291 -23.11 1.43 21.24
N SER A 292 -23.96 1.99 22.09
CA SER A 292 -25.24 1.41 22.48
C SER A 292 -26.41 2.28 22.04
N PHE A 293 -27.59 1.68 21.87
CA PHE A 293 -28.85 2.40 21.64
C PHE A 293 -30.05 1.61 22.15
N THR A 294 -31.18 2.29 22.32
CA THR A 294 -32.44 1.66 22.76
C THR A 294 -33.25 1.18 21.56
N ILE A 295 -33.75 -0.05 21.61
CA ILE A 295 -34.60 -0.62 20.56
C ILE A 295 -36.06 -0.56 21.00
N ILE A 296 -36.81 0.36 20.38
CA ILE A 296 -38.25 0.56 20.66
C ILE A 296 -39.12 -0.27 19.70
N LYS A 297 -38.64 -0.47 18.47
CA LYS A 297 -39.29 -1.24 17.40
C LYS A 297 -38.24 -2.08 16.67
N ASN A 298 -38.68 -3.07 15.90
CA ASN A 298 -37.77 -3.82 15.03
C ASN A 298 -37.09 -2.86 14.03
N LEU A 299 -35.85 -3.16 13.67
CA LEU A 299 -35.01 -2.33 12.80
C LEU A 299 -35.42 -2.51 11.34
N PHE A 300 -35.56 -1.41 10.62
CA PHE A 300 -35.81 -1.40 9.18
C PHE A 300 -34.87 -0.43 8.46
N ILE A 301 -34.59 -0.72 7.19
CA ILE A 301 -33.83 0.20 6.32
C ILE A 301 -34.50 1.58 6.34
N ASN A 302 -33.68 2.63 6.36
CA ASN A 302 -33.99 4.04 6.57
C ASN A 302 -34.36 4.44 8.00
N ASP A 303 -34.29 3.53 8.97
CA ASP A 303 -34.43 3.94 10.37
C ASP A 303 -33.25 4.83 10.80
N LYS A 304 -33.60 5.89 11.52
CA LYS A 304 -32.64 6.73 12.24
C LYS A 304 -32.35 6.11 13.60
N ILE A 305 -31.09 5.83 13.87
CA ILE A 305 -30.62 5.24 15.12
C ILE A 305 -29.78 6.27 15.85
N GLU A 306 -30.19 6.65 17.06
CA GLU A 306 -29.42 7.52 17.93
C GLU A 306 -28.59 6.66 18.88
N VAL A 307 -27.27 6.76 18.77
CA VAL A 307 -26.33 5.93 19.52
C VAL A 307 -25.57 6.76 20.54
N THR A 308 -25.32 6.13 21.68
CA THR A 308 -24.45 6.62 22.75
C THR A 308 -23.12 5.89 22.66
N GLN A 309 -22.03 6.63 22.47
CA GLN A 309 -20.71 6.03 22.35
C GLN A 309 -20.26 5.40 23.68
N GLY A 310 -19.63 4.23 23.59
CA GLY A 310 -19.07 3.55 24.74
C GLY A 310 -17.89 4.31 25.35
N VAL A 311 -17.81 4.30 26.68
CA VAL A 311 -16.69 4.88 27.41
C VAL A 311 -15.56 3.86 27.44
N VAL A 312 -14.49 4.14 26.69
CA VAL A 312 -13.33 3.26 26.58
C VAL A 312 -12.40 3.46 27.78
N SER A 313 -12.07 2.36 28.45
CA SER A 313 -11.01 2.28 29.47
C SER A 313 -9.89 1.35 29.00
N ALA A 314 -8.81 1.25 29.80
CA ALA A 314 -7.71 0.32 29.50
C ALA A 314 -8.12 -1.17 29.55
N GLN A 315 -9.24 -1.50 30.22
CA GLN A 315 -9.63 -2.89 30.50
C GLN A 315 -10.94 -3.30 29.82
N SER A 316 -11.82 -2.33 29.55
CA SER A 316 -13.14 -2.59 28.97
C SER A 316 -13.72 -1.37 28.30
N ILE A 317 -14.74 -1.60 27.47
CA ILE A 317 -15.65 -0.58 26.96
C ILE A 317 -16.94 -0.66 27.78
N LEU A 318 -17.28 0.42 28.50
CA LEU A 318 -18.53 0.54 29.24
C LEU A 318 -19.63 1.10 28.33
N LEU A 319 -20.73 0.37 28.22
CA LEU A 319 -21.92 0.77 27.47
C LEU A 319 -23.06 1.07 28.44
N LEU A 320 -23.56 2.30 28.42
CA LEU A 320 -24.74 2.71 29.17
C LEU A 320 -26.00 2.27 28.42
N LEU A 321 -26.94 1.70 29.13
CA LEU A 321 -28.18 1.15 28.57
C LEU A 321 -29.38 1.94 29.05
N ASN A 322 -30.40 2.05 28.20
CA ASN A 322 -31.61 2.77 28.51
C ASN A 322 -32.82 1.92 28.14
N GLY A 323 -33.45 1.30 29.15
CA GLY A 323 -34.55 0.36 28.97
C GLY A 323 -34.09 -1.10 28.90
N LYS A 324 -35.06 -2.00 28.65
CA LYS A 324 -34.84 -3.46 28.71
C LYS A 324 -34.26 -4.06 27.42
N ARG A 325 -34.66 -3.55 26.26
CA ARG A 325 -34.19 -4.02 24.94
C ARG A 325 -33.27 -2.97 24.33
N ASN A 326 -32.03 -3.36 24.06
CA ASN A 326 -30.98 -2.47 23.62
C ASN A 326 -30.24 -3.09 22.43
N GLY A 327 -29.53 -2.26 21.68
CA GLY A 327 -28.63 -2.66 20.61
C GLY A 327 -27.19 -2.27 20.93
N ILE A 328 -26.23 -3.14 20.63
CA ILE A 328 -24.81 -2.77 20.51
C ILE A 328 -24.52 -2.58 19.03
N VAL A 329 -23.84 -1.48 18.69
CA VAL A 329 -23.26 -1.25 17.36
C VAL A 329 -21.75 -1.37 17.48
N ILE A 330 -21.15 -2.28 16.73
CA ILE A 330 -19.71 -2.34 16.49
C ILE A 330 -19.49 -1.89 15.05
N GLN A 331 -18.98 -0.67 14.88
CA GLN A 331 -18.81 -0.03 13.60
C GLN A 331 -17.33 0.08 13.23
N TYR A 332 -16.95 -0.50 12.10
CA TYR A 332 -15.67 -0.24 11.44
C TYR A 332 -15.73 1.13 10.73
N PRO A 333 -14.62 1.88 10.61
CA PRO A 333 -14.65 3.21 10.00
C PRO A 333 -15.24 3.23 8.59
N THR A 334 -15.04 2.16 7.81
CA THR A 334 -15.48 2.08 6.41
C THR A 334 -16.33 0.86 6.11
N SER A 335 -17.12 0.91 5.05
CA SER A 335 -17.85 -0.27 4.55
C SER A 335 -16.90 -1.30 3.91
N ILE A 336 -16.91 -2.54 4.43
CA ILE A 336 -16.06 -3.65 3.98
C ILE A 336 -16.88 -4.91 3.69
N GLN A 337 -16.33 -5.82 2.88
CA GLN A 337 -16.91 -7.18 2.73
C GLN A 337 -16.55 -8.05 3.95
N VAL A 338 -17.14 -7.76 5.12
CA VAL A 338 -16.82 -8.40 6.41
C VAL A 338 -16.75 -9.93 6.29
N THR A 339 -17.72 -10.55 5.60
CA THR A 339 -17.87 -12.01 5.45
C THR A 339 -16.82 -12.67 4.54
N LYS A 340 -16.18 -11.89 3.67
CA LYS A 340 -15.04 -12.33 2.86
C LYS A 340 -13.79 -12.44 3.73
N HIS A 341 -13.56 -11.49 4.61
CA HIS A 341 -12.35 -11.42 5.44
C HIS A 341 -12.44 -12.27 6.70
N PHE A 342 -13.62 -12.36 7.31
CA PHE A 342 -13.79 -12.99 8.61
C PHE A 342 -14.78 -14.17 8.55
N LYS A 343 -14.49 -15.19 9.36
CA LYS A 343 -15.37 -16.36 9.52
C LYS A 343 -16.27 -16.24 10.75
N GLU A 344 -15.78 -15.57 11.78
CA GLU A 344 -16.44 -15.47 13.08
C GLU A 344 -16.04 -14.15 13.76
N THR A 345 -16.92 -13.58 14.57
CA THR A 345 -16.60 -12.52 15.53
C THR A 345 -16.90 -13.02 16.93
N VAL A 346 -15.97 -12.82 17.85
CA VAL A 346 -16.03 -13.27 19.25
C VAL A 346 -16.01 -12.06 20.17
N ILE A 347 -16.97 -11.98 21.08
CA ILE A 347 -17.17 -10.83 21.97
C ILE A 347 -17.39 -11.35 23.39
N GLN A 348 -16.61 -10.85 24.33
CA GLN A 348 -16.78 -11.13 25.76
C GLN A 348 -17.51 -9.98 26.43
N ILE A 349 -18.67 -10.28 27.02
CA ILE A 349 -19.58 -9.31 27.62
C ILE A 349 -19.79 -9.66 29.10
N ASN A 350 -19.53 -8.71 29.98
CA ASN A 350 -19.88 -8.79 31.39
C ASN A 350 -21.28 -8.20 31.60
N SER A 351 -22.19 -9.04 32.10
CA SER A 351 -23.59 -8.71 32.37
C SER A 351 -24.17 -9.73 33.37
N SER A 352 -25.14 -9.32 34.19
CA SER A 352 -25.89 -10.25 35.05
C SER A 352 -26.85 -11.14 34.23
N SER A 353 -27.44 -10.57 33.18
CA SER A 353 -28.47 -11.21 32.35
C SER A 353 -28.36 -10.72 30.91
N LEU A 354 -28.18 -11.64 29.96
CA LEU A 354 -28.05 -11.29 28.55
C LEU A 354 -28.85 -12.27 27.70
N VAL A 355 -29.85 -11.77 26.97
CA VAL A 355 -30.64 -12.57 26.02
C VAL A 355 -30.54 -11.92 24.64
N VAL A 356 -29.70 -12.47 23.77
CA VAL A 356 -29.55 -12.01 22.39
C VAL A 356 -30.76 -12.45 21.57
N LYS A 357 -31.41 -11.50 20.89
CA LYS A 357 -32.59 -11.73 20.04
C LYS A 357 -32.21 -11.92 18.59
N ALA A 358 -31.35 -11.06 18.08
CA ALA A 358 -30.96 -11.04 16.68
C ALA A 358 -29.58 -10.38 16.51
N ILE A 359 -28.93 -10.71 15.40
CA ILE A 359 -27.67 -10.10 14.99
C ILE A 359 -27.77 -9.71 13.54
N TYR A 360 -27.32 -8.50 13.23
CA TYR A 360 -27.41 -7.94 11.91
C TYR A 360 -26.05 -7.46 11.42
N LEU A 361 -25.73 -7.73 10.16
CA LEU A 361 -24.76 -6.91 9.43
C LEU A 361 -25.50 -5.70 8.88
N ALA A 362 -24.95 -4.52 9.12
CA ALA A 362 -25.59 -3.26 8.78
C ALA A 362 -24.62 -2.32 8.09
N GLN A 363 -25.17 -1.53 7.18
CA GLN A 363 -24.49 -0.37 6.63
C GLN A 363 -25.09 0.88 7.29
N LEU A 364 -24.27 1.56 8.09
CA LEU A 364 -24.66 2.77 8.81
C LEU A 364 -23.97 3.98 8.19
N ASN A 365 -24.74 4.99 7.83
CA ASN A 365 -24.18 6.28 7.42
C ASN A 365 -24.43 7.31 8.52
N LEU A 366 -23.40 8.07 8.86
CA LEU A 366 -23.47 9.11 9.87
C LEU A 366 -24.24 10.32 9.30
N VAL A 367 -25.22 10.80 10.04
CA VAL A 367 -26.07 11.94 9.63
C VAL A 367 -25.77 13.19 10.44
N SER A 368 -25.40 13.04 11.71
CA SER A 368 -25.04 14.16 12.56
C SER A 368 -24.14 13.73 13.73
N GLN A 369 -23.12 14.54 14.00
CA GLN A 369 -22.31 14.51 15.22
C GLN A 369 -22.66 15.71 16.09
N ASN A 370 -23.20 15.48 17.29
CA ASN A 370 -23.12 16.42 18.40
C ASN A 370 -22.24 15.79 19.49
N ASP A 371 -21.66 16.60 20.38
CA ASP A 371 -20.56 16.25 21.31
C ASP A 371 -20.77 14.98 22.19
N SER A 372 -21.97 14.41 22.26
CA SER A 372 -22.26 13.16 22.98
C SER A 372 -23.12 12.12 22.25
N ASN A 373 -23.82 12.49 21.16
CA ASN A 373 -24.76 11.62 20.46
C ASN A 373 -24.49 11.60 18.96
N HIS A 374 -24.44 10.39 18.39
CA HIS A 374 -24.32 10.19 16.95
C HIS A 374 -25.65 9.68 16.42
N ALA A 375 -26.12 10.27 15.33
CA ALA A 375 -27.27 9.75 14.61
C ALA A 375 -26.81 9.08 13.32
N HIS A 376 -27.24 7.84 13.13
CA HIS A 376 -26.99 7.07 11.92
C HIS A 376 -28.28 6.79 11.19
N ILE A 377 -28.21 6.71 9.86
CA ILE A 377 -29.25 6.08 9.04
C ILE A 377 -28.79 4.67 8.68
N LEU A 378 -29.69 3.72 8.85
CA LEU A 378 -29.51 2.35 8.42
C LEU A 378 -29.80 2.22 6.91
N LEU A 379 -28.78 1.96 6.09
CA LEU A 379 -28.91 1.87 4.63
C LEU A 379 -29.13 0.45 4.12
N ASP A 380 -28.53 -0.53 4.78
CA ASP A 380 -28.67 -1.95 4.47
C ASP A 380 -28.64 -2.77 5.77
N LEU A 381 -29.33 -3.91 5.77
CA LEU A 381 -29.50 -4.78 6.92
C LEU A 381 -29.59 -6.25 6.48
N ASN A 382 -28.73 -7.11 7.05
CA ASN A 382 -28.74 -8.53 6.80
C ASN A 382 -28.87 -9.33 8.11
N GLU A 383 -29.95 -10.11 8.22
CA GLU A 383 -30.33 -10.89 9.40
C GLU A 383 -29.77 -12.31 9.44
N ASN A 384 -29.02 -12.75 8.42
CA ASN A 384 -28.61 -14.15 8.28
C ASN A 384 -27.37 -14.53 9.11
N CYS A 385 -27.06 -13.77 10.15
CA CYS A 385 -25.95 -14.07 11.06
C CYS A 385 -26.38 -15.14 12.06
N LYS A 386 -25.68 -16.29 12.05
CA LYS A 386 -25.84 -17.31 13.09
C LYS A 386 -25.01 -16.91 14.30
N PHE A 387 -25.52 -17.16 15.50
CA PHE A 387 -24.78 -16.89 16.71
C PHE A 387 -24.94 -17.98 17.75
N PHE A 388 -23.96 -18.05 18.63
CA PHE A 388 -23.91 -18.93 19.77
C PHE A 388 -23.49 -18.12 20.99
N ILE A 389 -24.16 -18.33 22.12
CA ILE A 389 -23.85 -17.66 23.37
C ILE A 389 -23.53 -18.71 24.43
N GLU A 390 -22.38 -18.56 25.07
CA GLU A 390 -21.93 -19.41 26.16
C GLU A 390 -21.77 -18.56 27.42
N LYS A 391 -22.34 -19.01 28.53
CA LYS A 391 -22.12 -18.40 29.83
C LYS A 391 -20.91 -19.06 30.48
N THR A 392 -19.78 -18.36 30.53
CA THR A 392 -18.53 -18.90 31.07
C THR A 392 -18.46 -18.80 32.60
N PHE A 393 -18.97 -17.71 33.17
CA PHE A 393 -19.06 -17.47 34.62
C PHE A 393 -20.40 -16.82 34.98
N SER A 394 -20.67 -16.62 36.28
CA SER A 394 -21.96 -16.09 36.78
C SER A 394 -22.40 -14.78 36.10
N SER A 395 -21.46 -13.94 35.66
CA SER A 395 -21.72 -12.65 35.01
C SER A 395 -20.91 -12.41 33.73
N GLN A 396 -20.41 -13.45 33.07
CA GLN A 396 -19.61 -13.32 31.85
C GLN A 396 -20.18 -14.20 30.73
N TYR A 397 -20.43 -13.58 29.58
CA TYR A 397 -20.95 -14.20 28.37
C TYR A 397 -19.92 -14.12 27.25
N ASN A 398 -19.75 -15.23 26.54
CA ASN A 398 -18.97 -15.32 25.32
C ASN A 398 -19.92 -15.45 24.13
N LEU A 399 -20.03 -14.38 23.34
CA LEU A 399 -20.87 -14.32 22.15
C LEU A 399 -20.01 -14.61 20.91
N ARG A 400 -20.36 -15.67 20.20
CA ARG A 400 -19.74 -16.11 18.96
C ARG A 400 -20.69 -15.91 17.80
N ILE A 401 -20.26 -15.18 16.78
CA ILE A 401 -21.10 -14.75 15.65
C ILE A 401 -20.50 -15.31 14.37
N GLY A 402 -21.17 -16.27 13.75
CA GLY A 402 -20.76 -16.87 12.49
C GLY A 402 -21.09 -15.98 11.28
N LEU A 403 -20.08 -15.73 10.45
CA LEU A 403 -20.19 -14.86 9.27
C LEU A 403 -20.28 -15.70 8.00
N ASN A 404 -21.43 -15.64 7.34
CA ASN A 404 -21.72 -16.43 6.15
C ASN A 404 -21.12 -15.81 4.89
N GLN A 405 -20.22 -16.55 4.23
CA GLN A 405 -19.51 -16.11 3.02
C GLN A 405 -20.43 -15.91 1.80
N THR A 406 -21.66 -16.43 1.82
CA THR A 406 -22.62 -16.20 0.73
C THR A 406 -23.12 -14.76 0.68
N ILE A 407 -23.02 -14.03 1.79
CA ILE A 407 -23.35 -12.60 1.86
C ILE A 407 -22.19 -11.82 1.23
N LYS A 408 -22.45 -11.07 0.15
CA LYS A 408 -21.43 -10.31 -0.61
C LYS A 408 -21.52 -8.79 -0.45
N GLY A 409 -22.42 -8.31 0.41
CA GLY A 409 -22.62 -6.88 0.67
C GLY A 409 -21.42 -6.24 1.35
N PHE A 410 -21.35 -4.90 1.26
CA PHE A 410 -20.40 -4.09 1.99
C PHE A 410 -21.10 -3.55 3.23
N PHE A 411 -20.56 -3.87 4.40
CA PHE A 411 -21.13 -3.48 5.69
C PHE A 411 -20.02 -2.83 6.51
N ASN A 412 -20.36 -1.78 7.25
CA ASN A 412 -19.44 -1.18 8.20
C ASN A 412 -19.82 -1.50 9.64
N SER A 413 -20.96 -2.16 9.90
CA SER A 413 -21.46 -2.33 11.26
C SER A 413 -21.98 -3.74 11.54
N LEU A 414 -21.75 -4.20 12.76
CA LEU A 414 -22.37 -5.37 13.36
C LEU A 414 -23.29 -4.91 14.50
N ILE A 415 -24.58 -5.19 14.38
CA ILE A 415 -25.60 -4.82 15.36
C ILE A 415 -26.04 -6.06 16.13
N ILE A 416 -26.01 -5.98 17.46
CA ILE A 416 -26.46 -7.04 18.36
C ILE A 416 -27.68 -6.53 19.10
N ASP A 417 -28.85 -7.11 18.85
CA ASP A 417 -30.11 -6.82 19.55
C ASP A 417 -30.26 -7.78 20.72
N PHE A 418 -30.43 -7.24 21.92
CA PHE A 418 -30.47 -8.02 23.15
C PHE A 418 -31.39 -7.42 24.20
N GLU A 419 -31.80 -8.28 25.14
CA GLU A 419 -32.50 -7.89 26.36
C GLU A 419 -31.61 -8.12 27.59
N THR A 420 -31.66 -7.18 28.52
CA THR A 420 -30.99 -7.27 29.82
C THR A 420 -31.76 -6.50 30.89
N ASN A 421 -31.52 -6.85 32.16
CA ASN A 421 -31.96 -6.06 33.31
C ASN A 421 -30.88 -5.11 33.83
N ASP A 422 -29.68 -5.13 33.26
CA ASP A 422 -28.58 -4.25 33.68
C ASP A 422 -28.77 -2.83 33.12
N SER A 423 -28.38 -1.83 33.91
CA SER A 423 -28.27 -0.44 33.44
C SER A 423 -27.02 -0.17 32.60
N SER A 424 -26.04 -1.07 32.63
CA SER A 424 -24.81 -0.99 31.86
C SER A 424 -24.20 -2.36 31.64
N ILE A 425 -23.49 -2.54 30.53
CA ILE A 425 -22.69 -3.73 30.24
C ILE A 425 -21.25 -3.34 29.93
N GLN A 426 -20.33 -4.29 30.07
CA GLN A 426 -18.92 -4.07 29.74
C GLN A 426 -18.45 -5.08 28.70
N ILE A 427 -17.80 -4.59 27.65
CA ILE A 427 -17.08 -5.44 26.68
C ILE A 427 -15.63 -5.50 27.11
N THR A 428 -15.13 -6.68 27.45
CA THR A 428 -13.74 -6.88 27.92
C THR A 428 -12.79 -7.29 26.81
N SER A 429 -13.32 -7.92 25.76
CA SER A 429 -12.59 -8.22 24.52
C SER A 429 -13.56 -8.41 23.37
N ALA A 430 -13.13 -8.03 22.17
CA ALA A 430 -13.85 -8.25 20.94
C ALA A 430 -12.85 -8.38 19.79
N GLU A 431 -12.93 -9.50 19.06
CA GLU A 431 -12.07 -9.76 17.91
C GLU A 431 -12.81 -10.56 16.83
N SER A 432 -12.42 -10.34 15.59
CA SER A 432 -12.85 -11.15 14.46
C SER A 432 -11.78 -12.17 14.13
N ILE A 433 -12.20 -13.37 13.75
CA ILE A 433 -11.32 -14.44 13.32
C ILE A 433 -11.29 -14.45 11.80
N GLU A 434 -10.09 -14.29 11.25
CA GLU A 434 -9.85 -14.29 9.81
C GLU A 434 -10.29 -15.60 9.15
N ARG A 435 -10.79 -15.47 7.93
CA ARG A 435 -10.98 -16.58 7.01
C ARG A 435 -9.62 -16.85 6.37
N ASN A 436 -9.19 -18.11 6.31
CA ASN A 436 -7.89 -18.51 5.74
C ASN A 436 -7.88 -18.36 4.21
N GLU A 437 -7.95 -17.13 3.69
CA GLU A 437 -7.86 -16.84 2.27
C GLU A 437 -6.50 -16.19 1.96
N LYS A 438 -5.52 -17.07 1.70
CA LYS A 438 -4.11 -16.81 1.36
C LYS A 438 -3.22 -16.40 2.53
N SER A 439 -2.07 -17.07 2.63
CA SER A 439 -0.96 -16.70 3.52
C SER A 439 -0.27 -15.44 2.99
N MET A 440 -0.89 -14.28 3.18
CA MET A 440 -0.19 -13.02 3.00
C MET A 440 0.48 -12.65 4.32
N VAL A 441 1.76 -12.30 4.27
CA VAL A 441 2.46 -11.74 5.42
C VAL A 441 2.30 -10.22 5.38
N GLY A 442 1.62 -9.68 6.39
CA GLY A 442 1.55 -8.24 6.61
C GLY A 442 2.89 -7.72 7.15
N CYS A 443 3.42 -6.70 6.51
CA CYS A 443 4.72 -6.11 6.82
C CYS A 443 4.56 -4.75 7.50
N ALA A 444 5.57 -4.38 8.29
CA ALA A 444 5.68 -3.05 8.86
C ALA A 444 6.15 -2.07 7.80
N ILE A 445 5.80 -0.80 7.98
CA ILE A 445 6.09 0.26 7.03
C ILE A 445 7.59 0.43 6.70
N ASP A 446 8.47 0.13 7.67
CA ASP A 446 9.92 0.19 7.50
C ASP A 446 10.46 -0.85 6.50
N SER A 447 9.67 -1.87 6.16
CA SER A 447 9.98 -2.84 5.11
C SER A 447 10.06 -2.22 3.71
N PHE A 448 9.55 -1.00 3.51
CA PHE A 448 9.71 -0.26 2.26
C PHE A 448 11.08 0.38 2.08
N ASP A 449 11.94 0.35 3.08
CA ASP A 449 13.33 0.81 2.98
C ASP A 449 14.28 -0.36 2.63
N CYS A 450 15.41 -0.02 2.04
CA CYS A 450 16.51 -0.94 1.82
C CYS A 450 17.47 -1.03 3.00
N ASN A 451 17.32 -0.16 4.01
CA ASN A 451 18.08 -0.22 5.27
C ASN A 451 19.60 -0.36 5.05
N TYR A 452 20.12 0.42 4.09
CA TYR A 452 21.54 0.48 3.75
C TYR A 452 22.13 -0.84 3.19
N THR A 453 21.28 -1.76 2.71
CA THR A 453 21.73 -2.93 1.93
C THR A 453 22.05 -2.54 0.50
N GLU A 454 22.97 -3.25 -0.15
CA GLU A 454 23.35 -3.12 -1.56
C GLU A 454 22.54 -4.05 -2.47
N CYS A 455 22.09 -5.17 -1.93
CA CYS A 455 21.38 -6.22 -2.67
C CYS A 455 20.30 -6.87 -1.82
N SER A 456 19.30 -7.44 -2.50
CA SER A 456 18.22 -8.17 -1.85
C SER A 456 18.69 -9.49 -1.26
N VAL A 457 18.52 -9.63 0.04
CA VAL A 457 18.80 -10.85 0.79
C VAL A 457 17.76 -11.93 0.44
N SER A 458 18.23 -13.11 0.04
CA SER A 458 17.38 -14.24 -0.38
C SER A 458 16.89 -15.14 0.76
N ASN A 459 17.24 -14.83 2.01
CA ASN A 459 16.88 -15.66 3.16
C ASN A 459 15.49 -15.28 3.70
N ASP A 460 14.51 -16.18 3.52
CA ASP A 460 13.17 -16.23 4.12
C ASP A 460 12.69 -15.03 4.94
N ARG A 461 11.77 -14.23 4.33
CA ARG A 461 10.47 -13.75 4.85
C ARG A 461 9.96 -12.62 3.96
N ASP A 462 8.68 -12.65 3.63
CA ASP A 462 7.97 -11.79 2.65
C ASP A 462 8.03 -10.26 2.87
N CYS A 463 8.78 -9.77 3.88
CA CYS A 463 8.80 -8.37 4.33
C CYS A 463 10.11 -7.62 4.05
N TYR A 464 10.80 -7.95 2.95
CA TYR A 464 11.94 -7.20 2.45
C TYR A 464 11.67 -6.68 1.05
N GLN A 465 11.88 -5.38 0.82
CA GLN A 465 11.78 -4.79 -0.50
C GLN A 465 12.96 -5.20 -1.39
N TYR A 466 12.72 -5.26 -2.69
CA TYR A 466 13.80 -5.37 -3.66
C TYR A 466 14.71 -4.12 -3.64
N CYS A 467 16.00 -4.36 -3.42
CA CYS A 467 17.06 -3.35 -3.21
C CYS A 467 18.19 -3.46 -4.23
N GLY A 468 18.03 -4.30 -5.26
CA GLY A 468 19.06 -4.56 -6.25
C GLY A 468 19.59 -5.99 -6.16
N SER A 469 20.46 -6.33 -7.09
CA SER A 469 21.27 -7.55 -7.06
C SER A 469 22.74 -7.19 -7.17
N CYS A 470 23.63 -8.18 -7.04
CA CYS A 470 25.08 -7.98 -7.14
C CYS A 470 25.59 -8.05 -8.57
N MET A 471 26.65 -7.31 -8.90
CA MET A 471 27.24 -7.34 -10.24
C MET A 471 27.71 -8.75 -10.60
N PRO A 472 27.76 -9.13 -11.89
CA PRO A 472 28.30 -10.44 -12.28
C PRO A 472 29.67 -10.69 -11.64
N GLY A 473 29.86 -11.87 -11.03
CA GLY A 473 31.07 -12.22 -10.28
C GLY A 473 30.99 -11.93 -8.76
N PHE A 474 29.92 -11.30 -8.31
CA PHE A 474 29.62 -11.06 -6.91
C PHE A 474 28.33 -11.79 -6.51
N HIS A 475 28.21 -12.17 -5.23
CA HIS A 475 27.01 -12.74 -4.63
C HIS A 475 26.53 -11.86 -3.48
N CYS A 476 25.23 -11.89 -3.23
CA CYS A 476 24.64 -11.15 -2.12
C CYS A 476 24.81 -11.95 -0.83
N THR A 477 25.40 -11.32 0.18
CA THR A 477 25.51 -11.92 1.52
C THR A 477 24.16 -11.94 2.24
N SER A 478 24.07 -12.70 3.33
CA SER A 478 22.89 -12.67 4.20
C SER A 478 22.66 -11.31 4.89
N SER A 479 23.68 -10.46 4.95
CA SER A 479 23.59 -9.09 5.44
C SER A 479 23.24 -8.07 4.34
N GLY A 480 23.09 -8.50 3.09
CA GLY A 480 22.66 -7.64 1.98
C GLY A 480 23.77 -6.85 1.31
N PHE A 481 25.01 -7.34 1.33
CA PHE A 481 26.17 -6.70 0.68
C PHE A 481 26.73 -7.59 -0.43
N CYS A 482 27.34 -6.97 -1.44
CA CYS A 482 27.92 -7.72 -2.55
C CYS A 482 29.38 -8.11 -2.28
N GLU A 483 29.63 -9.42 -2.22
CA GLU A 483 30.97 -9.98 -2.02
C GLU A 483 31.40 -10.82 -3.23
N ILE A 484 32.71 -10.84 -3.51
CA ILE A 484 33.25 -11.62 -4.62
C ILE A 484 32.91 -13.09 -4.40
N SER A 485 32.30 -13.72 -5.41
CA SER A 485 31.99 -15.14 -5.36
C SER A 485 33.29 -15.95 -5.40
N THR A 486 33.65 -16.59 -4.29
CA THR A 486 34.79 -17.52 -4.23
C THR A 486 34.46 -18.87 -4.88
N SER A 487 33.18 -19.14 -5.13
CA SER A 487 32.72 -20.28 -5.92
C SER A 487 32.50 -19.89 -7.37
N ILE A 488 33.16 -20.61 -8.28
CA ILE A 488 32.83 -20.59 -9.70
C ILE A 488 31.36 -21.00 -9.81
N PRO A 489 30.48 -20.21 -10.47
CA PRO A 489 29.10 -20.62 -10.64
C PRO A 489 29.07 -21.98 -11.32
N SER A 490 28.37 -22.96 -10.73
CA SER A 490 28.08 -24.21 -11.41
C SER A 490 27.26 -23.86 -12.65
N SER A 491 27.92 -23.93 -13.80
CA SER A 491 27.43 -23.40 -15.07
C SER A 491 26.39 -24.33 -15.70
N SER A 492 25.26 -24.55 -15.03
CA SER A 492 24.05 -25.05 -15.69
C SER A 492 23.58 -24.10 -16.80
N PHE A 493 23.95 -22.81 -16.71
CA PHE A 493 23.75 -21.77 -17.73
C PHE A 493 24.57 -21.97 -19.02
N SER A 494 25.69 -22.72 -18.95
CA SER A 494 26.55 -22.95 -20.12
C SER A 494 26.01 -24.07 -21.01
N TYR A 495 25.59 -25.20 -20.43
CA TYR A 495 25.25 -26.40 -21.20
C TYR A 495 23.99 -26.27 -22.05
N VAL A 496 22.92 -25.64 -21.55
CA VAL A 496 21.67 -25.47 -22.32
C VAL A 496 21.88 -24.49 -23.48
N HIS A 497 22.60 -23.39 -23.26
CA HIS A 497 22.94 -22.45 -24.33
C HIS A 497 23.91 -23.06 -25.34
N PHE A 498 24.96 -23.77 -24.90
CA PHE A 498 25.84 -24.51 -25.80
C PHE A 498 25.07 -25.54 -26.61
N LEU A 499 24.13 -26.28 -26.01
CA LEU A 499 23.36 -27.33 -26.69
C LEU A 499 22.37 -26.74 -27.71
N VAL A 500 21.71 -25.62 -27.40
CA VAL A 500 20.84 -24.91 -28.36
C VAL A 500 21.66 -24.29 -29.50
N LEU A 501 22.80 -23.67 -29.19
CA LEU A 501 23.67 -23.03 -30.19
C LEU A 501 24.37 -24.09 -31.05
N PHE A 502 24.72 -25.24 -30.46
CA PHE A 502 25.20 -26.43 -31.15
C PHE A 502 24.12 -27.03 -32.04
N LEU A 503 22.87 -27.16 -31.58
CA LEU A 503 21.75 -27.62 -32.42
C LEU A 503 21.46 -26.68 -33.59
N ILE A 504 21.57 -25.36 -33.38
CA ILE A 504 21.47 -24.37 -34.47
C ILE A 504 22.63 -24.60 -35.46
N LEU A 505 23.87 -24.69 -35.00
CA LEU A 505 25.05 -24.93 -35.84
C LEU A 505 25.00 -26.29 -36.58
N PHE A 506 24.47 -27.34 -35.96
CA PHE A 506 24.35 -28.68 -36.54
C PHE A 506 23.31 -28.75 -37.67
N VAL A 507 22.36 -27.81 -37.70
CA VAL A 507 21.38 -27.66 -38.80
C VAL A 507 21.95 -26.84 -39.98
N PHE A 508 22.99 -26.04 -39.71
CA PHE A 508 23.76 -25.26 -40.70
C PHE A 508 24.76 -26.11 -41.49
N ILE A 509 25.32 -27.16 -40.88
CA ILE A 509 26.07 -28.23 -41.57
C ILE A 509 25.05 -29.16 -42.28
#